data_AF-A0A538F2B9-F1
#
_entry.id   AF-A0A538F2B9-F1
#
_cell.length_a   1.000
_cell.length_b   1.000
_cell.length_c   1.000
_cell.angle_alpha   90.00
_cell.angle_beta   90.00
_cell.angle_gamma   90.00
#
_symmetry.space_group_name_H-M   'P 1'
#
loop_
_entity.id
_entity.type
_entity.pdbx_description
1 polymer ?
#
loop_
_entity_poly.entity_id
_entity_poly.type
_entity_poly.pdbx_seq_one_letter_code
_entity_poly.pdbx_strand_id
1 'polypeptide(L)'
;MSERQPSDADLEAAVEALSDPERFNRAEARVARVAPQLQRILNETLRSGGYFDEAHDAEVLKAVTTPDQDERLRAVRTLLAEETRIGMLVGVAVGWELALELDNTTEPED
;
A
#
# COMPACT_ATOMS: atom_id res chain seq x y z
N MET A 1 11.32 -19.96 13.97
CA MET A 1 12.17 -20.66 12.97
C MET A 1 13.19 -19.68 12.39
N SER A 2 14.35 -20.14 11.87
CA SER A 2 15.27 -19.25 11.14
C SER A 2 14.49 -18.54 10.03
N GLU A 3 14.34 -17.22 10.10
CA GLU A 3 13.74 -16.39 9.06
C GLU A 3 14.52 -16.64 7.76
N ARG A 4 14.05 -17.58 6.95
CA ARG A 4 14.62 -17.79 5.64
C ARG A 4 14.13 -16.63 4.81
N GLN A 5 14.98 -15.65 4.61
CA GLN A 5 14.66 -14.52 3.75
C GLN A 5 14.26 -15.07 2.37
N PRO A 6 13.04 -14.79 1.88
CA PRO A 6 12.58 -15.32 0.61
C PRO A 6 13.51 -14.85 -0.51
N SER A 7 13.81 -15.74 -1.45
CA SER A 7 14.61 -15.39 -2.62
C SER A 7 13.79 -14.61 -3.65
N ASP A 8 14.43 -13.91 -4.57
CA ASP A 8 13.74 -13.21 -5.67
C ASP A 8 12.83 -14.16 -6.47
N ALA A 9 13.25 -15.42 -6.67
CA ALA A 9 12.45 -16.44 -7.34
C ALA A 9 11.19 -16.85 -6.54
N ASP A 10 11.28 -16.89 -5.21
CA ASP A 10 10.12 -17.13 -4.35
C ASP A 10 9.14 -15.95 -4.41
N LEU A 11 9.66 -14.72 -4.47
CA LEU A 11 8.85 -13.51 -4.63
C LEU A 11 8.14 -13.48 -5.99
N GLU A 12 8.86 -13.76 -7.08
CA GLU A 12 8.27 -13.84 -8.43
C GLU A 12 7.18 -14.91 -8.51
N ALA A 13 7.42 -16.11 -7.97
CA ALA A 13 6.44 -17.18 -7.95
C ALA A 13 5.19 -16.82 -7.12
N ALA A 14 5.38 -16.11 -6.00
CA ALA A 14 4.26 -15.61 -5.19
C ALA A 14 3.45 -14.55 -5.95
N VAL A 15 4.11 -13.62 -6.65
CA VAL A 15 3.44 -12.61 -7.49
C VAL A 15 2.64 -13.28 -8.61
N GLU A 16 3.22 -14.26 -9.32
CA GLU A 16 2.50 -15.00 -10.35
C GLU A 16 1.28 -15.72 -9.78
N ALA A 17 1.40 -16.29 -8.59
CA ALA A 17 0.29 -16.96 -7.93
C ALA A 17 -0.83 -16.01 -7.46
N LEU A 18 -0.54 -14.70 -7.31
CA LEU A 18 -1.54 -13.66 -7.05
C LEU A 18 -2.26 -13.20 -8.32
N SER A 19 -1.69 -13.45 -9.50
CA SER A 19 -2.33 -13.17 -10.79
C SER A 19 -3.55 -14.07 -11.07
N ASP A 20 -3.75 -15.14 -10.30
CA ASP A 20 -4.97 -15.97 -10.31
C ASP A 20 -6.17 -15.15 -9.78
N PRO A 21 -7.16 -14.80 -10.65
CA PRO A 21 -8.29 -13.97 -10.25
C PRO A 21 -9.11 -14.56 -9.11
N GLU A 22 -9.23 -15.88 -9.01
CA GLU A 22 -10.00 -16.50 -7.93
C GLU A 22 -9.28 -16.43 -6.59
N ARG A 23 -7.94 -16.57 -6.58
CA ARG A 23 -7.13 -16.35 -5.37
C ARG A 23 -7.22 -14.90 -4.92
N PHE A 24 -7.10 -13.95 -5.85
CA PHE A 24 -7.22 -12.54 -5.53
C PHE A 24 -8.59 -12.20 -4.93
N ASN A 25 -9.69 -12.64 -5.56
CA ASN A 25 -11.04 -12.40 -5.07
C ASN A 25 -11.28 -12.98 -3.66
N ARG A 26 -10.74 -14.16 -3.38
CA ARG A 26 -10.82 -14.77 -2.04
C ARG A 26 -10.02 -13.97 -1.00
N ALA A 27 -8.86 -13.44 -1.35
CA ALA A 27 -8.07 -12.58 -0.48
C ALA A 27 -8.81 -11.26 -0.22
N GLU A 28 -9.32 -10.62 -1.28
CA GLU A 28 -10.11 -9.38 -1.20
C GLU A 28 -11.33 -9.55 -0.30
N ALA A 29 -12.11 -10.62 -0.44
CA ALA A 29 -13.27 -10.88 0.40
C ALA A 29 -12.91 -11.06 1.89
N ARG A 30 -11.74 -11.61 2.21
CA ARG A 30 -11.27 -11.73 3.59
C ARG A 30 -10.91 -10.36 4.17
N VAL A 31 -10.16 -9.57 3.40
CA VAL A 31 -9.68 -8.22 3.77
C VAL A 31 -10.84 -7.23 3.88
N ALA A 32 -11.84 -7.32 3.00
CA ALA A 32 -13.02 -6.45 3.00
C ALA A 32 -13.74 -6.41 4.36
N ARG A 33 -13.70 -7.52 5.13
CA ARG A 33 -14.29 -7.61 6.48
C ARG A 33 -13.60 -6.71 7.50
N VAL A 34 -12.31 -6.41 7.31
CA VAL A 34 -11.48 -5.58 8.20
C VAL A 34 -11.05 -4.27 7.54
N ALA A 35 -11.50 -4.00 6.31
CA ALA A 35 -11.11 -2.82 5.54
C ALA A 35 -11.29 -1.48 6.30
N PRO A 36 -12.36 -1.24 7.08
CA PRO A 36 -12.48 -0.01 7.86
C PRO A 36 -11.41 0.15 8.95
N GLN A 37 -10.89 -0.95 9.51
CA GLN A 37 -9.82 -0.92 10.50
C GLN A 37 -8.48 -0.66 9.82
N LEU A 38 -8.20 -1.36 8.72
CA LEU A 38 -7.01 -1.15 7.91
C LEU A 38 -6.93 0.28 7.36
N GLN A 39 -8.05 0.84 6.92
CA GLN A 39 -8.11 2.23 6.45
C GLN A 39 -7.78 3.24 7.56
N ARG A 40 -8.16 2.96 8.81
CA ARG A 40 -7.76 3.81 9.94
C ARG A 40 -6.26 3.78 10.19
N ILE A 41 -5.66 2.58 10.20
CA ILE A 41 -4.20 2.41 10.35
C ILE A 41 -3.47 3.11 9.21
N LEU A 42 -3.90 2.87 7.97
CA LEU A 42 -3.33 3.51 6.77
C LEU A 42 -3.36 5.04 6.88
N ASN A 43 -4.51 5.61 7.24
CA ASN A 43 -4.65 7.05 7.42
C ASN A 43 -3.76 7.60 8.54
N GLU A 44 -3.56 6.86 9.62
CA GLU A 44 -2.66 7.24 10.71
C GLU A 44 -1.21 7.22 10.26
N THR A 45 -0.76 6.14 9.62
CA THR A 45 0.59 6.00 9.04
C THR A 45 0.90 7.09 8.03
N LEU A 46 -0.06 7.40 7.15
CA LEU A 46 0.10 8.43 6.14
C LEU A 46 0.21 9.83 6.75
N ARG A 47 -0.53 10.11 7.83
CA ARG A 47 -0.39 11.37 8.59
C ARG A 47 0.91 11.43 9.38
N SER A 48 1.28 10.37 10.09
CA SER A 48 2.47 10.34 10.95
C SER A 48 3.77 10.35 10.15
N GLY A 49 3.76 9.78 8.94
CA GLY A 49 4.90 9.78 8.03
C GLY A 49 5.09 11.09 7.26
N GLY A 50 4.22 12.09 7.46
CA GLY A 50 4.27 13.36 6.73
C GLY A 50 3.88 13.24 5.25
N TYR A 51 3.20 12.18 4.85
CA TYR A 51 2.86 11.97 3.43
C TYR A 51 1.77 12.93 2.93
N PHE A 52 0.93 13.43 3.83
CA PHE A 52 -0.09 14.46 3.57
C PHE A 52 0.10 15.66 4.50
N ASP A 53 1.33 16.19 4.52
CA ASP A 53 1.67 17.39 5.30
C ASP A 53 1.59 18.67 4.44
N GLU A 54 2.03 19.79 5.00
CA GLU A 54 2.04 21.09 4.32
C GLU A 54 2.84 21.06 2.99
N ALA A 55 3.82 20.15 2.83
CA ALA A 55 4.57 20.01 1.58
C ALA A 55 3.73 19.33 0.50
N HIS A 56 2.90 18.36 0.87
CA HIS A 56 1.92 17.76 -0.05
C HIS A 56 0.90 18.80 -0.54
N ASP A 57 0.32 19.57 0.38
CA ASP A 57 -0.65 20.63 0.04
C ASP A 57 -0.04 21.68 -0.90
N ALA A 58 1.24 22.03 -0.70
CA ALA A 58 1.96 22.94 -1.58
C ALA A 58 2.16 22.38 -3.00
N GLU A 59 2.48 21.09 -3.15
CA GLU A 59 2.62 20.45 -4.46
C GLU A 59 1.27 20.30 -5.18
N VAL A 60 0.20 20.00 -4.45
CA VAL A 60 -1.17 20.01 -5.01
C VAL A 60 -1.54 21.41 -5.48
N LEU A 61 -1.30 22.44 -4.65
CA LEU A 61 -1.60 23.83 -4.99
C LEU A 61 -0.82 24.28 -6.24
N LYS A 62 0.47 23.95 -6.31
CA LYS A 62 1.33 24.22 -7.47
C LYS A 62 0.81 23.54 -8.74
N ALA A 63 0.38 22.28 -8.66
CA ALA A 63 -0.18 21.57 -9.79
C ALA A 63 -1.49 22.22 -10.30
N VAL A 64 -2.43 22.54 -9.40
CA VAL A 64 -3.73 23.12 -9.81
C VAL A 64 -3.63 24.57 -10.29
N THR A 65 -2.65 25.32 -9.80
CA THR A 65 -2.41 26.72 -10.19
C THR A 65 -1.49 26.87 -11.40
N THR A 66 -0.95 25.77 -11.95
CA THR A 66 -0.10 25.78 -13.14
C THR A 66 -0.83 26.46 -14.31
N PRO A 67 -0.30 27.55 -14.91
CA PRO A 67 -1.04 28.36 -15.89
C PRO A 67 -1.41 27.59 -17.15
N ASP A 68 -0.45 26.88 -17.73
CA ASP A 68 -0.64 26.09 -18.93
C ASP A 68 -1.51 24.84 -18.64
N GLN A 69 -2.47 24.59 -19.52
CA GLN A 69 -3.45 23.52 -19.31
C GLN A 69 -2.83 22.13 -19.44
N ASP A 70 -1.92 21.93 -20.39
CA ASP A 70 -1.30 20.63 -20.61
C ASP A 70 -0.25 20.33 -19.53
N GLU A 71 0.49 21.35 -19.09
CA GLU A 71 1.40 21.26 -17.94
C GLU A 71 0.65 20.94 -16.65
N ARG A 72 -0.46 21.62 -16.38
CA ARG A 72 -1.33 21.33 -15.23
C ARG A 72 -1.83 19.89 -15.25
N LEU A 73 -2.31 19.42 -16.40
CA LEU A 73 -2.78 18.04 -16.54
C LEU A 73 -1.65 17.02 -16.33
N ARG A 74 -0.44 17.31 -16.83
CA ARG A 74 0.75 16.48 -16.55
C ARG A 74 1.08 16.47 -15.06
N ALA A 75 1.14 17.62 -14.41
CA ALA A 75 1.44 17.75 -12.99
C ALA A 75 0.45 16.96 -12.11
N VAL A 76 -0.85 17.05 -12.40
CA VAL A 76 -1.88 16.28 -11.69
C VAL A 76 -1.70 14.77 -11.91
N ARG A 77 -1.42 14.33 -13.13
CA ARG A 77 -1.18 12.90 -13.42
C ARG A 77 0.05 12.36 -12.69
N THR A 78 1.11 13.16 -12.63
CA THR A 78 2.32 12.85 -11.87
C THR A 78 2.01 12.69 -10.39
N LEU A 79 1.28 13.64 -9.78
CA LEU A 79 0.85 13.51 -8.38
C LEU A 79 0.05 12.23 -8.13
N LEU A 80 -0.93 11.91 -8.98
CA LEU A 80 -1.74 10.70 -8.85
C LEU A 80 -0.92 9.41 -8.98
N ALA A 81 0.05 9.38 -9.90
CA ALA A 81 0.94 8.23 -10.06
C ALA A 81 1.80 8.02 -8.81
N GLU A 82 2.30 9.11 -8.23
CA GLU A 82 3.14 9.09 -7.04
C GLU A 82 2.36 8.65 -5.81
N GLU A 83 1.15 9.18 -5.62
CA GLU A 83 0.23 8.76 -4.56
C GLU A 83 -0.14 7.28 -4.69
N THR A 84 -0.42 6.81 -5.91
CA THR A 84 -0.73 5.39 -6.17
C THR A 84 0.45 4.51 -5.78
N ARG A 85 1.67 4.91 -6.15
CA ARG A 85 2.89 4.18 -5.79
C ARG A 85 3.11 4.13 -4.28
N ILE A 86 2.89 5.24 -3.58
CA ILE A 86 3.01 5.31 -2.11
C ILE A 86 1.93 4.43 -1.46
N GLY A 87 0.67 4.55 -1.90
CA GLY A 87 -0.44 3.75 -1.40
C GLY A 87 -0.19 2.25 -1.57
N MET A 88 0.37 1.83 -2.70
CA MET A 88 0.80 0.44 -2.93
C MET A 88 1.89 0.01 -1.94
N LEU A 89 2.95 0.80 -1.78
CA LEU A 89 4.06 0.47 -0.86
C LEU A 89 3.59 0.34 0.58
N VAL A 90 2.79 1.30 1.06
CA VAL A 90 2.23 1.26 2.42
C VAL A 90 1.26 0.09 2.57
N GLY A 91 0.40 -0.15 1.57
CA GLY A 91 -0.54 -1.27 1.59
C GLY A 91 0.14 -2.63 1.66
N VAL A 92 1.22 -2.83 0.89
CA VAL A 92 2.04 -4.05 0.93
C VAL A 92 2.73 -4.21 2.28
N ALA A 93 3.31 -3.14 2.83
CA ALA A 93 3.96 -3.18 4.14
C ALA A 93 2.97 -3.54 5.26
N VAL A 94 1.79 -2.90 5.31
CA VAL A 94 0.75 -3.23 6.28
C VAL A 94 0.26 -4.68 6.11
N GLY A 95 0.09 -5.14 4.87
CA GLY A 95 -0.28 -6.52 4.58
C GLY A 95 0.77 -7.53 5.04
N TRP A 96 2.05 -7.20 4.89
CA TRP A 96 3.17 -8.02 5.32
C TRP A 96 3.24 -8.14 6.85
N GLU A 97 3.21 -7.01 7.57
CA GLU A 97 3.20 -7.00 9.04
C GLU A 97 1.99 -7.72 9.61
N LEU A 98 0.81 -7.58 8.99
CA LEU A 98 -0.38 -8.32 9.38
C LEU A 98 -0.20 -9.83 9.23
N ALA A 99 0.45 -10.29 8.14
CA ALA A 99 0.72 -11.70 7.95
C ALA A 99 1.67 -12.24 9.03
N LEU A 100 2.73 -11.50 9.35
CA LEU A 100 3.65 -11.86 10.43
C LEU A 100 2.95 -11.95 11.79
N GLU A 101 2.10 -10.98 12.12
CA GLU A 101 1.34 -10.98 13.38
C GLU A 101 0.40 -12.18 13.48
N LEU A 102 -0.25 -12.55 12.37
CA LEU A 102 -1.12 -13.73 12.30
C LEU A 102 -0.34 -15.03 12.46
N ASP A 103 0.85 -15.15 11.86
CA ASP A 103 1.70 -16.32 12.03
C ASP A 103 2.15 -16.46 13.50
N ASN A 104 2.51 -15.36 14.17
CA ASN A 104 2.86 -15.34 15.59
C ASN A 104 1.70 -15.75 16.51
N THR A 105 0.45 -15.45 16.13
CA THR A 105 -0.74 -15.86 16.92
C THR A 105 -1.12 -17.33 16.72
N THR A 106 -0.53 -18.01 15.73
CA THR A 106 -0.85 -19.40 15.39
C THR A 106 0.16 -20.39 15.99
N GLU A 107 1.25 -19.93 16.60
CA GLU A 107 2.15 -20.77 17.40
C GLU A 107 1.45 -21.13 18.73
N PRO A 108 1.27 -22.43 19.05
CA PRO A 108 0.77 -22.82 20.36
C PRO A 108 1.81 -22.44 21.44
N GLU A 109 1.34 -21.84 22.55
CA GLU A 109 2.14 -21.67 23.76
C GLU A 109 2.60 -23.06 24.26
N ASP A 110 3.86 -23.42 23.97
CA ASP A 110 4.59 -24.51 24.63
C ASP A 110 5.51 -23.95 25.73
#